data_AF-A0A6G6K3U5-F1
#
_entry.id   AF-A0A6G6K3U5-F1
#
_cell.length_a   1.000
_cell.length_b   1.000
_cell.length_c   1.000
_cell.angle_alpha   90.00
_cell.angle_beta   90.00
_cell.angle_gamma   90.00
#
_symmetry.space_group_name_H-M   'P 1'
#
loop_
_entity.id
_entity.type
_entity.pdbx_description
1 polymer ?
#
loop_
_entity_poly.entity_id
_entity_poly.type
_entity_poly.pdbx_seq_one_letter_code
_entity_poly.pdbx_strand_id
1 'polypeptide(L)'
;MRVASLILSLLMATQAATQADDLDVIADYQTTPQARGEAYYRLMKEDFTTYARKLFTLCSPMGRVGSGGPATKEPWNELLLTEDDRIKYTLDQLWAERMSDEDTHAKTLPIMLEMVEDESLGLKRQIALAHIQVCLKRAKGPVPGLPPLDELYSRLERIARDKKQPLHVQQSALRVILVNAKPDGYLDLAAQLSAREPRAIDKAATFFDLTIRAKRETFSEEASKKYVRLCFGYLQSMNDHQNAEKFYFATRIGQHLGIREVEDSLGPFAPNRSLPKYQKGDYKTNGYYQDTVDNAMKWWAEHKGEY
;
A
#
# COMPACT_ATOMS: atom_id res chain seq x y z
N MET A 1 58.51 -5.50 1.90
CA MET A 1 57.22 -6.24 1.92
C MET A 1 56.21 -5.78 2.99
N ARG A 2 56.37 -4.61 3.64
CA ARG A 2 55.38 -4.11 4.64
C ARG A 2 54.57 -2.87 4.20
N VAL A 3 54.84 -2.32 3.01
CA VAL A 3 54.10 -1.17 2.46
C VAL A 3 52.95 -1.63 1.54
N ALA A 4 53.07 -2.78 0.88
CA ALA A 4 52.00 -3.35 0.04
C ALA A 4 50.80 -3.86 0.86
N SER A 5 51.02 -4.34 2.10
CA SER A 5 49.94 -4.81 2.98
C SER A 5 49.13 -3.66 3.58
N LEU A 6 49.71 -2.46 3.75
CA LEU A 6 48.98 -1.30 4.26
C LEU A 6 48.10 -0.66 3.17
N ILE A 7 48.55 -0.69 1.91
CA ILE A 7 47.75 -0.20 0.76
C ILE A 7 46.60 -1.16 0.44
N LEU A 8 46.80 -2.49 0.57
CA LEU A 8 45.68 -3.45 0.47
C LEU A 8 44.70 -3.35 1.65
N SER A 9 45.17 -2.94 2.83
CA SER A 9 44.29 -2.73 4.00
C SER A 9 43.45 -1.45 3.89
N LEU A 10 43.94 -0.43 3.18
CA LEU A 10 43.18 0.79 2.87
C LEU A 10 42.22 0.60 1.70
N LEU A 11 42.54 -0.23 0.70
CA LEU A 11 41.64 -0.55 -0.41
C LEU A 11 40.49 -1.50 -0.04
N MET A 12 40.63 -2.28 1.03
CA MET A 12 39.56 -3.18 1.53
C MET A 12 38.66 -2.52 2.59
N ALA A 13 39.02 -1.32 3.08
CA ALA A 13 38.21 -0.55 4.03
C ALA A 13 37.41 0.60 3.36
N THR A 14 37.66 0.90 2.08
CA THR A 14 37.03 2.06 1.41
C THR A 14 35.74 1.76 0.67
N GLN A 15 35.37 0.50 0.41
CA GLN A 15 34.11 0.23 -0.29
C GLN A 15 32.89 0.65 0.53
N ALA A 16 32.91 0.49 1.86
CA ALA A 16 31.79 0.91 2.71
C ALA A 16 31.63 2.45 2.84
N ALA A 17 32.68 3.23 2.54
CA ALA A 17 32.63 4.69 2.60
C ALA A 17 32.23 5.34 1.26
N THR A 18 32.65 4.76 0.13
CA THR A 18 32.36 5.31 -1.21
C THR A 18 30.90 5.17 -1.65
N GLN A 19 30.09 4.42 -0.91
CA GLN A 19 28.78 3.96 -1.35
C GLN A 19 27.64 4.90 -0.92
N ALA A 20 27.72 5.43 0.31
CA ALA A 20 26.89 6.56 0.68
C ALA A 20 27.19 7.79 -0.18
N ASP A 21 28.45 7.95 -0.61
CA ASP A 21 28.89 9.04 -1.49
C ASP A 21 28.34 8.88 -2.93
N ASP A 22 28.20 7.65 -3.43
CA ASP A 22 27.61 7.38 -4.75
C ASP A 22 26.13 7.82 -4.84
N LEU A 23 25.40 7.79 -3.71
CA LEU A 23 24.05 8.39 -3.64
C LEU A 23 24.10 9.92 -3.74
N ASP A 24 25.10 10.56 -3.14
CA ASP A 24 25.28 12.02 -3.26
C ASP A 24 25.68 12.40 -4.67
N VAL A 25 26.52 11.59 -5.34
CA VAL A 25 26.86 11.73 -6.75
C VAL A 25 25.60 11.67 -7.64
N ILE A 26 24.68 10.73 -7.38
CA ILE A 26 23.40 10.64 -8.12
C ILE A 26 22.49 11.83 -7.79
N ALA A 27 22.41 12.22 -6.52
CA ALA A 27 21.52 13.29 -6.05
C ALA A 27 22.03 14.70 -6.41
N ASP A 28 23.31 14.85 -6.75
CA ASP A 28 23.92 16.11 -7.15
C ASP A 28 23.63 16.45 -8.62
N TYR A 29 22.94 17.57 -8.82
CA TYR A 29 22.60 18.10 -10.14
C TYR A 29 23.81 18.63 -10.90
N GLN A 30 24.92 18.93 -10.21
CA GLN A 30 26.16 19.42 -10.83
C GLN A 30 27.02 18.29 -11.39
N THR A 31 26.78 17.05 -10.97
CA THR A 31 27.56 15.90 -11.42
C THR A 31 27.16 15.49 -12.83
N THR A 32 28.12 14.98 -13.62
CA THR A 32 27.86 14.63 -15.03
C THR A 32 26.97 13.38 -15.14
N PRO A 33 26.17 13.24 -16.22
CA PRO A 33 25.36 12.05 -16.45
C PRO A 33 26.17 10.75 -16.46
N GLN A 34 27.40 10.78 -17.00
CA GLN A 34 28.29 9.62 -17.02
C GLN A 34 28.68 9.18 -15.60
N ALA A 35 29.11 10.12 -14.75
CA ALA A 35 29.51 9.82 -13.38
C ALA A 35 28.33 9.26 -12.55
N ARG A 36 27.11 9.80 -12.77
CA ARG A 36 25.89 9.26 -12.16
C ARG A 36 25.53 7.85 -12.64
N GLY A 37 25.70 7.58 -13.93
CA GLY A 37 25.54 6.23 -14.48
C GLY A 37 26.51 5.23 -13.85
N GLU A 38 27.79 5.61 -13.72
CA GLU A 38 28.80 4.77 -13.07
C GLU A 38 28.50 4.53 -11.57
N ALA A 39 28.05 5.56 -10.85
CA ALA A 39 27.59 5.45 -9.47
C ALA A 39 26.39 4.50 -9.34
N TYR A 40 25.39 4.63 -10.24
CA TYR A 40 24.25 3.71 -10.29
C TYR A 40 24.69 2.26 -10.46
N TYR A 41 25.59 1.97 -11.40
CA TYR A 41 26.10 0.61 -11.62
C TYR A 41 26.87 0.04 -10.43
N ARG A 42 27.58 0.88 -9.66
CA ARG A 42 28.25 0.46 -8.42
C ARG A 42 27.23 0.15 -7.32
N LEU A 43 26.27 1.05 -7.10
CA LEU A 43 25.19 0.87 -6.15
C LEU A 43 24.34 -0.37 -6.47
N MET A 44 24.19 -0.77 -7.73
CA MET A 44 23.47 -2.00 -8.12
C MET A 44 24.17 -3.31 -7.75
N LYS A 45 25.46 -3.27 -7.38
CA LYS A 45 26.23 -4.45 -6.96
C LYS A 45 26.46 -4.53 -5.45
N GLU A 46 26.07 -3.49 -4.73
CA GLU A 46 26.29 -3.35 -3.29
C GLU A 46 25.29 -4.14 -2.43
N ASP A 47 25.61 -4.36 -1.16
CA ASP A 47 24.63 -4.76 -0.15
C ASP A 47 23.63 -3.63 0.10
N PHE A 48 22.35 -3.84 -0.20
CA PHE A 48 21.34 -2.79 -0.04
C PHE A 48 21.21 -2.27 1.40
N THR A 49 21.54 -3.08 2.42
CA THR A 49 21.38 -2.68 3.83
C THR A 49 22.28 -1.52 4.26
N THR A 50 23.43 -1.33 3.61
CA THR A 50 24.41 -0.27 3.95
C THR A 50 23.93 1.12 3.54
N TYR A 51 23.14 1.23 2.48
CA TYR A 51 22.72 2.51 1.91
C TYR A 51 21.19 2.73 1.86
N ALA A 52 20.39 1.71 2.20
CA ALA A 52 18.92 1.77 2.15
C ALA A 52 18.33 2.97 2.89
N ARG A 53 18.86 3.29 4.09
CA ARG A 53 18.37 4.45 4.86
C ARG A 53 18.55 5.76 4.11
N LYS A 54 19.76 6.01 3.61
CA LYS A 54 20.09 7.24 2.88
C LYS A 54 19.30 7.32 1.57
N LEU A 55 19.28 6.24 0.79
CA LEU A 55 18.52 6.18 -0.46
C LEU A 55 17.03 6.52 -0.22
N PHE A 56 16.41 5.91 0.78
CA PHE A 56 15.02 6.19 1.12
C PHE A 56 14.75 7.66 1.45
N THR A 57 15.68 8.32 2.16
CA THR A 57 15.53 9.75 2.47
C THR A 57 15.55 10.64 1.22
N LEU A 58 16.22 10.17 0.15
CA LEU A 58 16.35 10.86 -1.14
C LEU A 58 15.22 10.51 -2.13
N CYS A 59 14.55 9.36 -1.97
CA CYS A 59 13.42 8.93 -2.80
C CYS A 59 12.21 9.87 -2.73
N SER A 60 11.40 9.87 -3.80
CA SER A 60 10.19 10.67 -3.86
C SER A 60 9.05 10.04 -3.06
N PRO A 61 8.32 10.79 -2.21
CA PRO A 61 7.12 10.30 -1.52
C PRO A 61 5.96 9.94 -2.47
N MET A 62 6.00 10.40 -3.74
CA MET A 62 4.90 10.22 -4.70
C MET A 62 5.08 9.06 -5.70
N GLY A 63 6.20 8.34 -5.65
CA GLY A 63 6.42 7.16 -6.49
C GLY A 63 5.55 6.01 -6.02
N ARG A 64 4.43 5.74 -6.71
CA ARG A 64 3.62 4.54 -6.44
C ARG A 64 4.51 3.30 -6.61
N VAL A 65 4.63 2.51 -5.54
CA VAL A 65 5.17 1.14 -5.55
C VAL A 65 4.22 0.26 -6.36
N GLY A 66 4.30 0.37 -7.68
CA GLY A 66 3.40 -0.29 -8.60
C GLY A 66 3.83 -0.09 -10.03
N SER A 67 5.01 -0.62 -10.41
CA SER A 67 5.43 -0.95 -11.78
C SER A 67 5.06 0.05 -12.89
N GLY A 68 4.94 1.32 -12.55
CA GLY A 68 4.39 2.34 -13.41
C GLY A 68 4.85 3.65 -12.82
N GLY A 69 5.80 4.29 -13.49
CA GLY A 69 6.04 5.70 -13.34
C GLY A 69 4.76 6.51 -13.55
N PRO A 70 4.82 7.84 -13.44
CA PRO A 70 3.64 8.70 -13.61
C PRO A 70 2.81 8.27 -14.82
N ALA A 71 1.49 8.17 -14.61
CA ALA A 71 0.52 7.71 -15.60
C ALA A 71 0.38 8.74 -16.72
N THR A 72 1.35 8.78 -17.62
CA THR A 72 1.27 9.47 -18.90
C THR A 72 1.59 8.46 -19.98
N LYS A 73 0.59 8.19 -20.82
CA LYS A 73 0.68 7.31 -21.99
C LYS A 73 1.78 7.81 -22.94
N GLU A 74 2.44 6.87 -23.64
CA GLU A 74 3.38 7.03 -24.78
C GLU A 74 4.89 7.10 -24.45
N PRO A 75 5.78 6.62 -25.35
CA PRO A 75 7.12 6.16 -25.00
C PRO A 75 8.01 7.30 -24.52
N TRP A 76 8.74 7.03 -23.45
CA TRP A 76 9.71 7.88 -22.77
C TRP A 76 10.53 8.73 -23.74
N ASN A 77 10.22 10.03 -23.82
CA ASN A 77 11.14 10.97 -24.42
C ASN A 77 12.01 11.53 -23.28
N GLU A 78 13.13 10.85 -22.99
CA GLU A 78 14.09 11.27 -21.96
C GLU A 78 14.46 12.75 -22.07
N LEU A 79 14.41 13.31 -23.28
CA LEU A 79 14.67 14.71 -23.62
C LEU A 79 13.69 15.72 -22.99
N LEU A 80 12.54 15.30 -22.46
CA LEU A 80 11.52 16.18 -21.88
C LEU A 80 11.55 16.26 -20.34
N LEU A 81 12.32 15.42 -19.66
CA LEU A 81 12.45 15.47 -18.21
C LEU A 81 13.44 16.54 -17.77
N THR A 82 13.06 17.31 -16.75
CA THR A 82 14.02 18.16 -16.03
C THR A 82 15.09 17.31 -15.37
N GLU A 83 16.25 17.89 -15.11
CA GLU A 83 17.35 17.19 -14.45
C GLU A 83 16.94 16.63 -13.08
N ASP A 84 16.20 17.42 -12.31
CA ASP A 84 15.66 17.02 -11.01
C ASP A 84 14.74 15.81 -11.10
N ASP A 85 13.92 15.72 -12.15
CA ASP A 85 13.01 14.59 -12.35
C ASP A 85 13.77 13.33 -12.74
N ARG A 86 14.85 13.45 -13.52
CA ARG A 86 15.73 12.33 -13.86
C ARG A 86 16.41 11.78 -12.61
N ILE A 87 16.97 12.64 -11.77
CA ILE A 87 17.63 12.25 -10.51
C ILE A 87 16.64 11.51 -9.60
N LYS A 88 15.45 12.07 -9.37
CA LYS A 88 14.40 11.42 -8.56
C LYS A 88 14.02 10.06 -9.11
N TYR A 89 13.84 9.97 -10.44
CA TYR A 89 13.48 8.73 -11.08
C TYR A 89 14.58 7.66 -10.94
N THR A 90 15.85 8.03 -11.12
CA THR A 90 16.98 7.10 -10.90
C THR A 90 17.03 6.57 -9.47
N LEU A 91 16.80 7.43 -8.47
CA LEU A 91 16.75 7.02 -7.06
C LEU A 91 15.55 6.09 -6.77
N ASP A 92 14.36 6.43 -7.29
CA ASP A 92 13.16 5.61 -7.15
C ASP A 92 13.30 4.26 -7.87
N GLN A 93 13.96 4.21 -9.03
CA GLN A 93 14.31 2.97 -9.74
C GLN A 93 15.26 2.11 -8.92
N LEU A 94 16.35 2.70 -8.39
CA LEU A 94 17.31 1.97 -7.57
C LEU A 94 16.62 1.36 -6.35
N TRP A 95 15.73 2.10 -5.70
CA TRP A 95 14.91 1.60 -4.60
C TRP A 95 13.99 0.45 -5.05
N ALA A 96 13.25 0.62 -6.15
CA ALA A 96 12.32 -0.37 -6.66
C ALA A 96 13.00 -1.67 -7.11
N GLU A 97 14.15 -1.58 -7.78
CA GLU A 97 14.93 -2.73 -8.24
C GLU A 97 15.41 -3.56 -7.05
N ARG A 98 15.96 -2.92 -6.01
CA ARG A 98 16.39 -3.62 -4.79
C ARG A 98 15.23 -4.18 -4.00
N MET A 99 14.13 -3.45 -3.93
CA MET A 99 12.88 -3.89 -3.34
C MET A 99 12.09 -4.88 -4.22
N SER A 100 12.63 -5.37 -5.33
CA SER A 100 12.01 -6.45 -6.11
C SER A 100 12.51 -7.83 -5.69
N ASP A 101 13.71 -7.91 -5.11
CA ASP A 101 14.40 -9.13 -4.68
C ASP A 101 13.90 -9.60 -3.29
N GLU A 102 13.47 -10.87 -3.22
CA GLU A 102 12.88 -11.46 -2.02
C GLU A 102 13.88 -11.55 -0.85
N ASP A 103 15.16 -11.80 -1.13
CA ASP A 103 16.21 -11.85 -0.10
C ASP A 103 16.48 -10.48 0.52
N THR A 104 16.26 -9.42 -0.26
CA THR A 104 16.43 -8.04 0.16
C THR A 104 15.27 -7.58 1.06
N HIS A 105 14.06 -8.15 0.92
CA HIS A 105 12.89 -7.81 1.74
C HIS A 105 13.07 -8.18 3.22
N ALA A 106 13.61 -9.37 3.45
CA ALA A 106 13.88 -9.90 4.78
C ALA A 106 14.81 -8.99 5.58
N LYS A 107 15.94 -8.65 4.96
CA LYS A 107 17.04 -7.90 5.58
C LYS A 107 16.71 -6.42 5.79
N THR A 108 15.71 -5.90 5.09
CA THR A 108 15.37 -4.47 5.10
C THR A 108 14.15 -4.13 5.93
N LEU A 109 13.38 -5.12 6.38
CA LEU A 109 12.23 -4.88 7.24
C LEU A 109 12.57 -4.12 8.53
N PRO A 110 13.68 -4.44 9.25
CA PRO A 110 14.07 -3.67 10.43
C PRO A 110 14.33 -2.19 10.10
N ILE A 111 15.02 -1.94 8.98
CA ILE A 111 15.31 -0.60 8.47
C ILE A 111 14.02 0.15 8.14
N MET A 112 13.06 -0.50 7.46
CA MET A 112 11.76 0.11 7.16
C MET A 112 10.97 0.44 8.41
N LEU A 113 11.02 -0.43 9.43
CA LEU A 113 10.30 -0.20 10.66
C LEU A 113 10.89 1.00 11.43
N GLU A 114 12.22 1.17 11.42
CA GLU A 114 12.86 2.39 11.90
C GLU A 114 12.43 3.63 11.10
N MET A 115 12.35 3.55 9.76
CA MET A 115 11.87 4.66 8.92
C MET A 115 10.42 5.03 9.23
N VAL A 116 9.57 4.04 9.52
CA VAL A 116 8.17 4.29 9.89
C VAL A 116 8.08 5.01 11.23
N GLU A 117 9.03 4.83 12.14
CA GLU A 117 9.06 5.50 13.44
C GLU A 117 9.74 6.89 13.40
N ASP A 118 10.54 7.17 12.36
CA ASP A 118 11.22 8.45 12.17
C ASP A 118 10.23 9.52 11.65
N GLU A 119 9.73 10.37 12.56
CA GLU A 119 8.76 11.42 12.25
C GLU A 119 9.29 12.46 11.25
N SER A 120 10.62 12.63 11.14
CA SER A 120 11.23 13.57 10.19
C SER A 120 10.99 13.20 8.73
N LEU A 121 10.67 11.93 8.46
CA LEU A 121 10.43 11.41 7.11
C LEU A 121 9.03 11.77 6.56
N GLY A 122 8.12 12.29 7.39
CA GLY A 122 6.82 12.81 6.95
C GLY A 122 6.04 11.81 6.08
N LEU A 123 5.65 12.23 4.87
CA LEU A 123 4.91 11.37 3.92
C LEU A 123 5.68 10.14 3.45
N LYS A 124 7.03 10.16 3.46
CA LYS A 124 7.84 9.02 3.02
C LYS A 124 7.58 7.79 3.88
N ARG A 125 7.16 7.96 5.14
CA ARG A 125 6.76 6.86 6.04
C ARG A 125 5.69 5.95 5.42
N GLN A 126 4.83 6.47 4.54
CA GLN A 126 3.84 5.66 3.81
C GLN A 126 4.49 4.68 2.82
N ILE A 127 5.62 5.05 2.21
CA ILE A 127 6.38 4.16 1.31
C ILE A 127 6.91 2.98 2.13
N ALA A 128 7.55 3.25 3.27
CA ALA A 128 8.04 2.19 4.16
C ALA A 128 6.91 1.25 4.61
N LEU A 129 5.74 1.78 5.00
CA LEU A 129 4.56 0.97 5.33
C LEU A 129 4.07 0.12 4.16
N ALA A 130 4.04 0.68 2.94
CA ALA A 130 3.66 -0.06 1.74
C ALA A 130 4.64 -1.21 1.44
N HIS A 131 5.95 -0.98 1.60
CA HIS A 131 6.95 -2.03 1.44
C HIS A 131 6.85 -3.10 2.52
N ILE A 132 6.68 -2.73 3.78
CA ILE A 132 6.40 -3.69 4.86
C ILE A 132 5.22 -4.59 4.48
N GLN A 133 4.13 -4.02 3.96
CA GLN A 133 2.99 -4.80 3.49
C GLN A 133 3.35 -5.80 2.37
N VAL A 134 4.16 -5.37 1.40
CA VAL A 134 4.63 -6.24 0.30
C VAL A 134 5.51 -7.37 0.84
N CYS A 135 6.45 -7.05 1.72
CA CYS A 135 7.35 -8.02 2.35
C CYS A 135 6.55 -9.08 3.12
N LEU A 136 5.59 -8.66 3.96
CA LEU A 136 4.73 -9.58 4.71
C LEU A 136 3.86 -10.46 3.80
N LYS A 137 3.35 -9.92 2.68
CA LYS A 137 2.57 -10.70 1.71
C LYS A 137 3.41 -11.77 1.00
N ARG A 138 4.68 -11.47 0.71
CA ARG A 138 5.60 -12.39 0.01
C ARG A 138 6.25 -13.41 0.96
N ALA A 139 6.34 -13.09 2.24
CA ALA A 139 6.81 -14.00 3.28
C ALA A 139 5.92 -15.25 3.38
N LYS A 140 6.27 -16.33 2.68
CA LYS A 140 5.60 -17.65 2.76
C LYS A 140 6.11 -18.50 3.93
N GLY A 141 6.42 -17.89 5.07
CA GLY A 141 6.99 -18.57 6.23
C GLY A 141 7.79 -17.62 7.12
N PRO A 142 8.39 -18.11 8.22
CA PRO A 142 9.31 -17.32 9.04
C PRO A 142 10.48 -16.89 8.17
N VAL A 143 10.57 -15.60 7.91
CA VAL A 143 11.65 -15.01 7.12
C VAL A 143 12.85 -14.81 8.05
N PRO A 144 14.02 -15.39 7.73
CA PRO A 144 15.23 -15.24 8.54
C PRO A 144 15.58 -13.76 8.73
N GLY A 145 15.80 -13.34 9.98
CA GLY A 145 16.16 -11.95 10.31
C GLY A 145 14.99 -11.00 10.55
N LEU A 146 13.73 -11.46 10.47
CA LEU A 146 12.61 -10.64 10.91
C LEU A 146 12.52 -10.58 12.44
N PRO A 147 12.18 -9.42 13.03
CA PRO A 147 11.65 -9.42 14.39
C PRO A 147 10.44 -10.36 14.45
N PRO A 148 10.17 -11.00 15.60
CA PRO A 148 8.95 -11.77 15.78
C PRO A 148 7.76 -10.96 15.25
N LEU A 149 6.90 -11.58 14.42
CA LEU A 149 5.77 -10.86 13.79
C LEU A 149 4.91 -10.12 14.82
N ASP A 150 4.82 -10.66 16.04
CA ASP A 150 4.15 -10.04 17.18
C ASP A 150 4.76 -8.71 17.60
N GLU A 151 6.10 -8.58 17.56
CA GLU A 151 6.79 -7.32 17.86
C GLU A 151 6.50 -6.27 16.78
N LEU A 152 6.56 -6.68 15.50
CA LEU A 152 6.23 -5.81 14.37
C LEU A 152 4.79 -5.30 14.47
N TYR A 153 3.82 -6.18 14.72
CA TYR A 153 2.43 -5.78 14.87
C TYR A 153 2.22 -4.89 16.09
N SER A 154 2.89 -5.16 17.21
CA SER A 154 2.82 -4.32 18.41
C SER A 154 3.35 -2.90 18.14
N ARG A 155 4.43 -2.76 17.36
CA ARG A 155 4.98 -1.45 16.98
C ARG A 155 4.04 -0.71 16.02
N LEU A 156 3.52 -1.39 15.00
CA LEU A 156 2.53 -0.81 14.08
C LEU A 156 1.23 -0.43 14.79
N GLU A 157 0.78 -1.22 15.77
CA GLU A 157 -0.42 -0.93 16.56
C GLU A 157 -0.24 0.36 17.36
N ARG A 158 0.93 0.55 17.98
CA ARG A 158 1.25 1.80 18.69
C ARG A 158 1.10 3.01 17.76
N ILE A 159 1.59 2.90 16.54
CA ILE A 159 1.48 3.97 15.52
C ILE A 159 0.04 4.18 15.08
N ALA A 160 -0.71 3.10 14.83
CA ALA A 160 -2.10 3.16 14.39
C ALA A 160 -3.03 3.78 15.46
N ARG A 161 -2.70 3.63 16.75
CA ARG A 161 -3.47 4.18 17.88
C ARG A 161 -3.00 5.56 18.35
N ASP A 162 -1.78 5.96 18.01
CA ASP A 162 -1.23 7.24 18.45
C ASP A 162 -1.91 8.42 17.74
N LYS A 163 -2.71 9.16 18.51
CA LYS A 163 -3.46 10.33 18.04
C LYS A 163 -2.55 11.48 17.57
N LYS A 164 -1.27 11.51 17.98
CA LYS A 164 -0.30 12.51 17.53
C LYS A 164 0.17 12.26 16.10
N GLN A 165 0.10 11.02 15.62
CA GLN A 165 0.48 10.69 14.25
C GLN A 165 -0.50 11.30 13.25
N PRO A 166 -0.05 11.69 12.04
CA PRO A 166 -0.96 12.07 10.97
C PRO A 166 -1.96 10.94 10.64
N LEU A 167 -3.21 11.29 10.34
CA LEU A 167 -4.28 10.30 10.08
C LEU A 167 -3.89 9.29 8.99
N HIS A 168 -3.26 9.74 7.91
CA HIS A 168 -2.83 8.88 6.82
C HIS A 168 -1.75 7.86 7.25
N VAL A 169 -0.89 8.19 8.22
CA VAL A 169 0.09 7.24 8.79
C VAL A 169 -0.63 6.20 9.65
N GLN A 170 -1.57 6.64 10.50
CA GLN A 170 -2.39 5.74 11.31
C GLN A 170 -3.14 4.72 10.44
N GLN A 171 -3.78 5.20 9.37
CA GLN A 171 -4.51 4.38 8.39
C GLN A 171 -3.58 3.39 7.67
N SER A 172 -2.42 3.84 7.19
CA SER A 172 -1.45 2.97 6.53
C SER A 172 -0.92 1.88 7.46
N ALA A 173 -0.60 2.21 8.72
CA ALA A 173 -0.15 1.22 9.70
C ALA A 173 -1.23 0.19 10.02
N LEU A 174 -2.48 0.64 10.23
CA LEU A 174 -3.61 -0.27 10.47
C LEU A 174 -3.85 -1.21 9.30
N ARG A 175 -3.71 -0.73 8.05
CA ARG A 175 -3.87 -1.57 6.86
C ARG A 175 -2.86 -2.71 6.82
N VAL A 176 -1.62 -2.46 7.20
CA VAL A 176 -0.59 -3.52 7.29
C VAL A 176 -1.04 -4.58 8.29
N ILE A 177 -1.56 -4.18 9.45
CA ILE A 177 -2.03 -5.09 10.50
C ILE A 177 -3.24 -5.90 10.01
N LEU A 178 -4.29 -5.25 9.50
CA LEU A 178 -5.53 -5.92 9.07
C LEU A 178 -5.35 -6.97 7.98
N VAL A 179 -4.31 -6.81 7.14
CA VAL A 179 -4.02 -7.75 6.05
C VAL A 179 -3.25 -8.98 6.52
N ASN A 180 -2.44 -8.84 7.59
CA ASN A 180 -1.44 -9.86 7.95
C ASN A 180 -1.61 -10.43 9.37
N ALA A 181 -2.42 -9.78 10.24
CA ALA A 181 -2.76 -10.24 11.58
C ALA A 181 -4.24 -10.66 11.68
N LYS A 182 -4.66 -11.17 12.85
CA LYS A 182 -6.09 -11.45 13.10
C LYS A 182 -6.87 -10.12 13.17
N PRO A 183 -7.85 -9.89 12.28
CA PRO A 183 -8.51 -8.60 12.10
C PRO A 183 -9.50 -8.22 13.23
N ASP A 184 -9.90 -9.19 14.06
CA ASP A 184 -10.96 -9.05 15.07
C ASP A 184 -10.78 -7.85 16.00
N GLY A 185 -9.54 -7.60 16.48
CA GLY A 185 -9.23 -6.50 17.41
C GLY A 185 -9.15 -5.12 16.76
N TYR A 186 -9.24 -5.04 15.43
CA TYR A 186 -8.87 -3.85 14.66
C TYR A 186 -10.01 -3.24 13.84
N LEU A 187 -11.17 -3.91 13.76
CA LEU A 187 -12.36 -3.36 13.10
C LEU A 187 -12.86 -2.06 13.75
N ASP A 188 -12.84 -1.97 15.08
CA ASP A 188 -13.22 -0.75 15.79
C ASP A 188 -12.26 0.39 15.49
N LEU A 189 -10.96 0.09 15.44
CA LEU A 189 -9.96 1.10 15.11
C LEU A 189 -10.13 1.56 13.66
N ALA A 190 -10.43 0.65 12.72
CA ALA A 190 -10.74 1.02 11.35
C ALA A 190 -11.96 1.95 11.27
N ALA A 191 -13.05 1.61 11.96
CA ALA A 191 -14.24 2.45 12.01
C ALA A 191 -13.95 3.83 12.66
N GLN A 192 -13.15 3.87 13.73
CA GLN A 192 -12.76 5.13 14.39
C GLN A 192 -11.91 6.02 13.48
N LEU A 193 -10.93 5.45 12.78
CA LEU A 193 -10.08 6.20 11.84
C LEU A 193 -10.90 6.71 10.65
N SER A 194 -11.77 5.87 10.09
CA SER A 194 -12.69 6.25 9.02
C SER A 194 -13.66 7.35 9.44
N ALA A 195 -14.16 7.33 10.68
CA ALA A 195 -15.09 8.34 11.17
C ALA A 195 -14.50 9.76 11.25
N ARG A 196 -13.17 9.89 11.20
CA ARG A 196 -12.47 11.19 11.16
C ARG A 196 -12.54 11.87 9.79
N GLU A 197 -12.95 11.15 8.75
CA GLU A 197 -13.17 11.75 7.44
C GLU A 197 -14.40 12.68 7.44
N PRO A 198 -14.37 13.80 6.70
CA PRO A 198 -15.42 14.82 6.79
C PRO A 198 -16.73 14.39 6.12
N ARG A 199 -16.68 13.67 4.99
CA ARG A 199 -17.87 13.30 4.21
C ARG A 199 -18.20 11.83 4.39
N ALA A 200 -19.50 11.47 4.38
CA ALA A 200 -19.95 10.09 4.52
C ALA A 200 -19.30 9.13 3.50
N ILE A 201 -19.15 9.58 2.24
CA ILE A 201 -18.46 8.80 1.21
C ILE A 201 -16.99 8.55 1.53
N ASP A 202 -16.28 9.54 2.09
CA ASP A 202 -14.87 9.39 2.46
C ASP A 202 -14.75 8.42 3.64
N LYS A 203 -15.66 8.50 4.63
CA LYS A 203 -15.71 7.55 5.75
C LYS A 203 -15.86 6.11 5.23
N ALA A 204 -16.82 5.90 4.33
CA ALA A 204 -17.05 4.60 3.71
C ALA A 204 -15.81 4.16 2.93
N ALA A 205 -15.30 4.99 2.01
CA ALA A 205 -14.14 4.69 1.19
C ALA A 205 -12.90 4.33 2.03
N THR A 206 -12.61 5.11 3.06
CA THR A 206 -11.51 4.85 4.00
C THR A 206 -11.72 3.52 4.74
N PHE A 207 -12.94 3.24 5.23
CA PHE A 207 -13.21 1.97 5.92
C PHE A 207 -12.99 0.79 4.99
N PHE A 208 -13.59 0.84 3.79
CA PHE A 208 -13.42 -0.21 2.80
C PHE A 208 -11.94 -0.35 2.40
N ASP A 209 -11.21 0.72 2.13
CA ASP A 209 -9.79 0.64 1.74
C ASP A 209 -8.90 0.02 2.84
N LEU A 210 -9.22 0.25 4.11
CA LEU A 210 -8.54 -0.38 5.25
C LEU A 210 -8.84 -1.88 5.35
N THR A 211 -10.06 -2.31 5.02
CA THR A 211 -10.54 -3.68 5.28
C THR A 211 -10.64 -4.56 4.03
N ILE A 212 -10.57 -4.01 2.82
CA ILE A 212 -10.88 -4.69 1.54
C ILE A 212 -9.99 -5.90 1.27
N ARG A 213 -8.79 -5.92 1.86
CA ARG A 213 -7.82 -7.01 1.70
C ARG A 213 -7.86 -8.02 2.85
N ALA A 214 -8.65 -7.78 3.90
CA ALA A 214 -8.89 -8.75 4.95
C ALA A 214 -9.78 -9.87 4.39
N LYS A 215 -9.31 -11.11 4.46
CA LYS A 215 -10.06 -12.26 3.92
C LYS A 215 -11.20 -12.61 4.87
N ARG A 216 -12.35 -13.02 4.34
CA ARG A 216 -13.47 -13.49 5.16
C ARG A 216 -13.03 -14.57 6.17
N GLU A 217 -12.20 -15.50 5.71
CA GLU A 217 -11.66 -16.62 6.49
C GLU A 217 -10.82 -16.20 7.70
N THR A 218 -10.30 -14.97 7.72
CA THR A 218 -9.47 -14.49 8.83
C THR A 218 -10.28 -13.89 9.97
N PHE A 219 -11.58 -13.61 9.76
CA PHE A 219 -12.47 -13.10 10.80
C PHE A 219 -13.05 -14.24 11.64
N SER A 220 -13.16 -14.04 12.95
CA SER A 220 -14.12 -14.83 13.75
C SER A 220 -15.56 -14.55 13.29
N GLU A 221 -16.49 -15.42 13.69
CA GLU A 221 -17.90 -15.23 13.37
C GLU A 221 -18.44 -13.89 13.88
N GLU A 222 -18.10 -13.51 15.13
CA GLU A 222 -18.52 -12.24 15.72
C GLU A 222 -17.94 -11.03 14.98
N ALA A 223 -16.65 -11.10 14.62
CA ALA A 223 -15.99 -10.03 13.89
C ALA A 223 -16.52 -9.91 12.45
N SER A 224 -16.82 -11.04 11.80
CA SER A 224 -17.49 -11.07 10.50
C SER A 224 -18.87 -10.42 10.56
N LYS A 225 -19.66 -10.76 11.59
CA LYS A 225 -20.99 -10.14 11.79
C LYS A 225 -20.90 -8.63 11.99
N LYS A 226 -19.93 -8.19 12.81
CA LYS A 226 -19.63 -6.77 13.03
C LYS A 226 -19.17 -6.07 11.76
N TYR A 227 -18.29 -6.69 10.98
CA TYR A 227 -17.80 -6.14 9.72
C TYR A 227 -18.96 -5.89 8.74
N VAL A 228 -19.82 -6.90 8.55
CA VAL A 228 -21.00 -6.79 7.68
C VAL A 228 -21.93 -5.66 8.14
N ARG A 229 -22.22 -5.58 9.46
CA ARG A 229 -23.01 -4.48 10.03
C ARG A 229 -22.42 -3.11 9.73
N LEU A 230 -21.11 -2.94 9.94
CA LEU A 230 -20.42 -1.68 9.67
C LEU A 230 -20.48 -1.32 8.19
N CYS A 231 -20.23 -2.28 7.30
CA CYS A 231 -20.28 -2.05 5.86
C CYS A 231 -21.66 -1.61 5.37
N PHE A 232 -22.73 -2.29 5.81
CA PHE A 232 -24.09 -1.88 5.44
C PHE A 232 -24.47 -0.55 6.08
N GLY A 233 -24.04 -0.26 7.32
CA GLY A 233 -24.22 1.05 7.94
C GLY A 233 -23.56 2.17 7.14
N TYR A 234 -22.34 1.95 6.63
CA TYR A 234 -21.70 2.90 5.72
C TYR A 234 -22.46 3.06 4.41
N LEU A 235 -22.87 1.96 3.77
CA LEU A 235 -23.64 2.00 2.52
C LEU A 235 -24.95 2.80 2.67
N GLN A 236 -25.67 2.61 3.78
CA GLN A 236 -26.89 3.35 4.13
C GLN A 236 -26.66 4.84 4.34
N SER A 237 -25.48 5.23 4.85
CA SER A 237 -25.15 6.63 5.13
C SER A 237 -24.73 7.45 3.91
N MET A 238 -24.53 6.82 2.76
CA MET A 238 -24.10 7.48 1.52
C MET A 238 -25.29 8.11 0.76
N ASN A 239 -25.05 9.21 0.06
CA ASN A 239 -26.09 9.97 -0.66
C ASN A 239 -26.46 9.33 -2.01
N ASP A 240 -27.67 9.59 -2.51
CA ASP A 240 -28.26 8.98 -3.74
C ASP A 240 -27.68 9.47 -5.07
N HIS A 241 -26.74 10.42 -5.03
CA HIS A 241 -26.05 10.90 -6.23
C HIS A 241 -24.71 10.18 -6.48
N GLN A 242 -24.41 9.11 -5.74
CA GLN A 242 -23.11 8.42 -5.69
C GLN A 242 -23.23 6.95 -6.11
N ASN A 243 -23.97 6.69 -7.19
CA ASN A 243 -24.42 5.34 -7.53
C ASN A 243 -23.25 4.41 -7.90
N ALA A 244 -22.21 4.92 -8.56
CA ALA A 244 -21.04 4.11 -8.95
C ALA A 244 -20.23 3.63 -7.73
N GLU A 245 -20.02 4.50 -6.75
CA GLU A 245 -19.29 4.16 -5.51
C GLU A 245 -20.13 3.25 -4.60
N LYS A 246 -21.44 3.53 -4.47
CA LYS A 246 -22.36 2.65 -3.76
C LYS A 246 -22.40 1.25 -4.40
N PHE A 247 -22.43 1.17 -5.73
CA PHE A 247 -22.31 -0.08 -6.49
C PHE A 247 -21.02 -0.83 -6.15
N TYR A 248 -19.87 -0.12 -6.19
CA TYR A 248 -18.58 -0.72 -5.84
C TYR A 248 -18.60 -1.30 -4.42
N PHE A 249 -19.13 -0.56 -3.44
CA PHE A 249 -19.21 -1.07 -2.07
C PHE A 249 -20.19 -2.23 -1.91
N ALA A 250 -21.37 -2.17 -2.55
CA ALA A 250 -22.35 -3.25 -2.51
C ALA A 250 -21.77 -4.57 -3.04
N THR A 251 -21.09 -4.53 -4.19
CA THR A 251 -20.43 -5.72 -4.77
C THR A 251 -19.35 -6.27 -3.83
N ARG A 252 -18.54 -5.42 -3.18
CA ARG A 252 -17.55 -5.84 -2.18
C ARG A 252 -18.16 -6.50 -0.95
N ILE A 253 -19.27 -5.96 -0.45
CA ILE A 253 -20.01 -6.57 0.67
C ILE A 253 -20.48 -7.97 0.29
N GLY A 254 -21.10 -8.12 -0.89
CA GLY A 254 -21.58 -9.42 -1.35
C GLY A 254 -20.45 -10.42 -1.59
N GLN A 255 -19.28 -9.98 -2.05
CA GLN A 255 -18.09 -10.83 -2.19
C GLN A 255 -17.65 -11.37 -0.83
N HIS A 256 -17.62 -10.51 0.20
CA HIS A 256 -17.31 -10.93 1.56
C HIS A 256 -18.35 -11.93 2.11
N LEU A 257 -19.64 -11.71 1.82
CA LEU A 257 -20.73 -12.61 2.21
C LEU A 257 -20.72 -13.94 1.44
N GLY A 258 -19.95 -14.07 0.36
CA GLY A 258 -19.94 -15.25 -0.50
C GLY A 258 -21.20 -15.37 -1.37
N ILE A 259 -21.88 -14.25 -1.64
CA ILE A 259 -23.05 -14.21 -2.51
C ILE A 259 -22.58 -14.40 -3.95
N ARG A 260 -23.15 -15.39 -4.65
CA ARG A 260 -22.80 -15.69 -6.04
C ARG A 260 -23.28 -14.60 -6.97
N GLU A 261 -22.50 -14.32 -8.00
CA GLU A 261 -22.86 -13.40 -9.07
C GLU A 261 -23.93 -14.03 -9.96
N VAL A 262 -24.85 -13.22 -10.47
CA VAL A 262 -25.91 -13.68 -11.39
C VAL A 262 -25.34 -13.93 -12.79
N GLU A 263 -24.35 -13.14 -13.19
CA GLU A 263 -23.52 -13.36 -14.37
C GLU A 263 -22.06 -13.09 -13.99
N ASP A 264 -21.14 -13.88 -14.55
CA ASP A 264 -19.71 -13.71 -14.34
C ASP A 264 -19.29 -12.26 -14.67
N SER A 265 -18.47 -11.66 -13.80
CA SER A 265 -17.84 -10.33 -13.92
C SER A 265 -18.72 -9.11 -13.58
N LEU A 266 -19.99 -9.31 -13.21
CA LEU A 266 -20.87 -8.19 -12.82
C LEU A 266 -20.85 -7.90 -11.31
N GLY A 267 -20.36 -8.85 -10.51
CA GLY A 267 -20.31 -8.72 -9.06
C GLY A 267 -21.59 -9.18 -8.36
N PRO A 268 -21.53 -9.44 -7.04
CA PRO A 268 -22.70 -9.81 -6.25
C PRO A 268 -23.74 -8.69 -6.16
N PHE A 269 -25.01 -9.06 -5.94
CA PHE A 269 -26.19 -8.18 -5.97
C PHE A 269 -26.51 -7.50 -7.31
N ALA A 270 -25.60 -7.56 -8.27
CA ALA A 270 -25.78 -6.94 -9.56
C ALA A 270 -26.91 -7.64 -10.34
N PRO A 271 -27.83 -6.89 -10.95
CA PRO A 271 -28.93 -7.48 -11.70
C PRO A 271 -28.43 -8.09 -13.01
N ASN A 272 -29.20 -9.04 -13.54
CA ASN A 272 -28.93 -9.65 -14.84
C ASN A 272 -28.99 -8.58 -15.96
N ARG A 273 -27.87 -8.34 -16.63
CA ARG A 273 -27.76 -7.31 -17.69
C ARG A 273 -28.51 -7.69 -18.96
N SER A 274 -28.83 -8.97 -19.14
CA SER A 274 -29.63 -9.48 -20.25
C SER A 274 -31.11 -9.10 -20.12
N LEU A 275 -31.54 -8.44 -19.04
CA LEU A 275 -32.91 -7.91 -18.93
C LEU A 275 -33.14 -6.74 -19.89
N PRO A 276 -34.32 -6.65 -20.56
CA PRO A 276 -34.61 -5.63 -21.58
C PRO A 276 -34.38 -4.17 -21.13
N LYS A 277 -34.56 -3.88 -19.83
CA LYS A 277 -34.35 -2.53 -19.27
C LYS A 277 -32.88 -2.07 -19.28
N TYR A 278 -31.92 -2.98 -19.40
CA TYR A 278 -30.48 -2.66 -19.44
C TYR A 278 -29.85 -2.83 -20.83
N GLN A 279 -30.60 -3.38 -21.80
CA GLN A 279 -30.11 -3.60 -23.16
C GLN A 279 -30.14 -2.34 -24.05
N LYS A 280 -30.84 -1.27 -23.62
CA LYS A 280 -30.92 0.01 -24.34
C LYS A 280 -29.90 1.02 -23.77
N GLY A 281 -28.65 0.92 -24.22
CA GLY A 281 -27.56 1.85 -23.87
C GLY A 281 -26.41 1.20 -23.09
N ASP A 282 -25.39 1.98 -22.77
CA ASP A 282 -24.23 1.53 -21.99
C ASP A 282 -24.70 1.10 -20.59
N TYR A 283 -24.62 -0.20 -20.24
CA TYR A 283 -25.20 -0.79 -19.02
C TYR A 283 -24.67 -0.15 -17.73
N LYS A 284 -23.59 0.62 -17.81
CA LYS A 284 -23.06 1.53 -16.78
C LYS A 284 -23.96 2.76 -16.56
N THR A 285 -25.27 2.57 -16.58
CA THR A 285 -26.24 3.62 -16.25
C THR A 285 -26.42 3.74 -14.73
N ASN A 286 -26.78 4.93 -14.26
CA ASN A 286 -27.14 5.15 -12.86
C ASN A 286 -28.25 4.20 -12.37
N GLY A 287 -29.12 3.71 -13.27
CA GLY A 287 -30.17 2.74 -12.95
C GLY A 287 -29.63 1.34 -12.60
N TYR A 288 -28.64 0.84 -13.35
CA TYR A 288 -28.01 -0.46 -13.04
C TYR A 288 -27.28 -0.45 -11.69
N TYR A 289 -26.55 0.63 -11.43
CA TYR A 289 -25.88 0.84 -10.17
C TYR A 289 -26.86 0.95 -9.00
N GLN A 290 -27.94 1.72 -9.18
CA GLN A 290 -28.98 1.83 -8.16
C GLN A 290 -29.65 0.49 -7.88
N ASP A 291 -30.04 -0.26 -8.92
CA ASP A 291 -30.67 -1.57 -8.75
C ASP A 291 -29.76 -2.58 -8.00
N THR A 292 -28.43 -2.48 -8.18
CA THR A 292 -27.46 -3.29 -7.41
C THR A 292 -27.46 -2.92 -5.93
N VAL A 293 -27.50 -1.62 -5.63
CA VAL A 293 -27.56 -1.10 -4.25
C VAL A 293 -28.89 -1.50 -3.61
N ASP A 294 -30.00 -1.38 -4.33
CA ASP A 294 -31.33 -1.74 -3.86
C ASP A 294 -31.42 -3.24 -3.54
N ASN A 295 -30.84 -4.09 -4.39
CA ASN A 295 -30.75 -5.53 -4.13
C ASN A 295 -29.93 -5.82 -2.86
N ALA A 296 -28.79 -5.15 -2.66
CA ALA A 296 -27.98 -5.29 -1.46
C ALA A 296 -28.74 -4.82 -0.20
N MET A 297 -29.46 -3.70 -0.29
CA MET A 297 -30.24 -3.14 0.81
C MET A 297 -31.46 -3.99 1.16
N LYS A 298 -32.12 -4.58 0.15
CA LYS A 298 -33.19 -5.56 0.35
C LYS A 298 -32.67 -6.80 1.07
N TRP A 299 -31.55 -7.36 0.60
CA TRP A 299 -30.90 -8.48 1.27
C TRP A 299 -30.57 -8.14 2.72
N TRP A 300 -30.02 -6.95 2.98
CA TRP A 300 -29.72 -6.51 4.35
C TRP A 300 -30.98 -6.43 5.22
N ALA A 301 -32.09 -5.89 4.71
CA ALA A 301 -33.34 -5.81 5.45
C ALA A 301 -33.88 -7.18 5.88
N GLU A 302 -33.69 -8.21 5.04
CA GLU A 302 -34.12 -9.59 5.28
C GLU A 302 -33.21 -10.32 6.28
N HIS A 303 -31.89 -10.02 6.29
CA HIS A 303 -30.91 -10.81 7.04
C HIS A 303 -30.30 -10.09 8.24
N LYS A 304 -30.55 -8.78 8.45
CA LYS A 304 -29.91 -7.99 9.54
C LYS A 304 -30.10 -8.56 10.95
N GLY A 305 -31.13 -9.37 11.18
CA GLY A 305 -31.38 -10.02 12.48
C GLY A 305 -30.37 -11.11 12.82
N GLU A 306 -29.64 -11.62 11.82
CA GLU A 306 -28.62 -12.66 11.96
C GLU A 306 -27.22 -12.08 12.26
N TYR A 307 -27.06 -10.75 12.13
CA TYR A 307 -25.79 -10.03 12.17
C TYR A 307 -25.68 -9.11 13.37
#